data_AF-A0A9W3BPI3-F1
#
_entry.id   AF-A0A9W3BPI3-F1
#
_cell.length_a   1.000
_cell.length_b   1.000
_cell.length_c   1.000
_cell.angle_alpha   90.00
_cell.angle_beta   90.00
_cell.angle_gamma   90.00
#
_symmetry.space_group_name_H-M   'P 1'
#
loop_
_entity.id
_entity.type
_entity.pdbx_description
1 polymer ?
#
loop_
_entity_poly.entity_id
_entity_poly.type
_entity_poly.pdbx_seq_one_letter_code
_entity_poly.pdbx_strand_id
1 'polypeptide(L)'
;MARKMSARLLNVVVLFVLVGQVCYAEEVCHPHYCISGRAQCFYNSTCECNNPPYSWGHGDFACYQSNQWAAELKNDPVLTTFNNESVKFHDPCRFLFTSVKLELKQRTGVMIGFCYFNVHAFNRRIKGKIVVDGIEIAAKFELGYQNIKTLSIVTYGQAGNVTLGGTDDIFSDGGHYKHELTHGPVIYSDPAHNIYVKRFYNPDNRQYVFEVENCGFRATFVPYDVELGIRSPFIPGLSLAVNHIYHPQWLQTDKVIALPPSRHGSPTIESIAHHHDLSKEHAAVFRSLTRHVKQNQPEACKICSEFPYYFDKCNSTELTLAFQKCFWILDTPRFIKCISPDYPDTTSYTHLSFFAACIDHFCDDYQRCDDLRGNACHWPQLDHIIYETCQSY
;
A
#
# COMPACT_ATOMS: atom_id res chain seq x y z
N MET A 1 -15.47 -52.06 -36.86
CA MET A 1 -14.10 -52.61 -36.79
C MET A 1 -13.27 -51.74 -35.86
N ALA A 2 -13.11 -52.14 -34.60
CA ALA A 2 -12.27 -51.43 -33.63
C ALA A 2 -10.83 -51.94 -33.75
N ARG A 3 -9.89 -51.07 -34.12
CA ARG A 3 -8.46 -51.42 -34.18
C ARG A 3 -7.93 -51.56 -32.75
N LYS A 4 -7.48 -52.77 -32.38
CA LYS A 4 -6.73 -53.02 -31.16
C LYS A 4 -5.44 -52.18 -31.18
N MET A 5 -5.40 -51.10 -30.42
CA MET A 5 -4.14 -50.42 -30.11
C MET A 5 -3.24 -51.39 -29.34
N SER A 6 -2.02 -51.58 -29.84
CA SER A 6 -1.00 -52.41 -29.20
C SER A 6 -0.65 -51.85 -27.83
N ALA A 7 -0.65 -52.71 -26.80
CA ALA A 7 -0.30 -52.35 -25.42
C ALA A 7 1.06 -51.65 -25.28
N ARG A 8 1.96 -51.83 -26.26
CA ARG A 8 3.26 -51.13 -26.30
C ARG A 8 3.14 -49.64 -26.62
N LEU A 9 2.16 -49.24 -27.44
CA LEU A 9 1.94 -47.81 -27.77
C LEU A 9 1.33 -47.06 -26.58
N LEU A 10 0.46 -47.73 -25.81
CA LEU A 10 -0.16 -47.15 -24.62
C LEU A 10 0.88 -46.83 -23.54
N ASN A 11 1.84 -47.72 -23.33
CA ASN A 11 2.90 -47.52 -22.33
C ASN A 11 3.86 -46.37 -22.70
N VAL A 12 4.16 -46.15 -23.99
CA VAL A 12 5.01 -45.03 -24.42
C VAL A 12 4.28 -43.69 -24.25
N VAL A 13 2.98 -43.62 -24.59
CA VAL A 13 2.19 -42.39 -24.42
C VAL A 13 2.05 -42.03 -22.93
N VAL A 14 1.81 -43.00 -22.05
CA VAL A 14 1.72 -42.76 -20.60
C VAL A 14 3.07 -42.30 -20.03
N LEU A 15 4.20 -42.83 -20.51
CA LEU A 15 5.53 -42.38 -20.08
C LEU A 15 5.82 -40.95 -20.55
N PHE A 16 5.46 -40.56 -21.77
CA PHE A 16 5.62 -39.18 -22.24
C PHE A 16 4.72 -38.19 -21.50
N VAL A 17 3.50 -38.59 -21.12
CA VAL A 17 2.61 -37.75 -20.29
C VAL A 17 3.17 -37.60 -18.87
N LEU A 18 3.71 -38.67 -18.28
CA LEU A 18 4.32 -38.61 -16.95
C LEU A 18 5.63 -37.82 -16.95
N VAL A 19 6.49 -37.96 -17.96
CA VAL A 19 7.73 -37.16 -18.06
C VAL A 19 7.42 -35.69 -18.39
N GLY A 20 6.38 -35.42 -19.17
CA GLY A 20 5.91 -34.05 -19.42
C GLY A 20 5.36 -33.34 -18.19
N GLN A 21 4.79 -34.06 -17.23
CA GLN A 21 4.29 -33.50 -15.98
C GLN A 21 5.36 -33.26 -14.89
N VAL A 22 6.57 -33.81 -15.05
CA VAL A 22 7.66 -33.68 -14.04
C VAL A 22 8.45 -32.37 -14.18
N CYS A 23 8.28 -31.59 -15.26
CA CYS A 23 9.10 -30.39 -15.51
C CYS A 23 8.38 -29.04 -15.33
N TYR A 24 7.14 -29.00 -14.83
CA TYR A 24 6.52 -27.76 -14.35
C TYR A 24 6.64 -27.64 -12.83
N ALA A 25 7.82 -27.95 -12.29
CA ALA A 25 8.15 -27.43 -10.97
C ALA A 25 8.24 -25.91 -11.13
N GLU A 26 7.33 -25.17 -10.48
CA GLU A 26 7.48 -23.71 -10.34
C GLU A 26 8.88 -23.47 -9.79
N GLU A 27 9.70 -22.81 -10.61
CA GLU A 27 11.10 -22.54 -10.27
C GLU A 27 11.10 -21.58 -9.08
N VAL A 28 11.36 -22.13 -7.89
CA VAL A 28 11.39 -21.35 -6.66
C VAL A 28 12.62 -20.46 -6.70
N CYS A 29 12.44 -19.22 -7.14
CA CYS A 29 13.43 -18.18 -6.90
C CYS A 29 13.48 -17.92 -5.40
N HIS A 30 14.61 -18.17 -4.74
CA HIS A 30 14.66 -18.01 -3.29
C HIS A 30 14.85 -16.53 -2.93
N PRO A 31 14.06 -15.92 -2.01
CA PRO A 31 13.05 -16.52 -1.13
C PRO A 31 11.57 -16.39 -1.61
N HIS A 32 11.30 -15.78 -2.77
CA HIS A 32 9.95 -15.45 -3.24
C HIS A 32 9.66 -15.95 -4.65
N TYR A 33 8.41 -16.32 -4.93
CA TYR A 33 8.00 -16.67 -6.29
C TYR A 33 8.02 -15.45 -7.20
N CYS A 34 8.49 -15.66 -8.43
CA CYS A 34 8.38 -14.66 -9.47
C CYS A 34 6.93 -14.54 -9.93
N ILE A 35 6.54 -13.33 -10.35
CA ILE A 35 5.19 -13.07 -10.86
C ILE A 35 4.98 -13.87 -12.15
N SER A 36 4.07 -14.85 -12.07
CA SER A 36 3.69 -15.70 -13.18
C SER A 36 3.30 -14.87 -14.41
N GLY A 37 3.92 -15.19 -15.55
CA GLY A 37 3.73 -14.53 -16.83
C GLY A 37 4.38 -13.15 -16.98
N ARG A 38 4.94 -12.55 -15.92
CA ARG A 38 5.54 -11.20 -15.97
C ARG A 38 7.01 -11.15 -15.57
N ALA A 39 7.49 -12.16 -14.87
CA ALA A 39 8.88 -12.30 -14.46
C ALA A 39 9.33 -13.74 -14.65
N GLN A 40 10.63 -13.94 -14.67
CA GLN A 40 11.27 -15.25 -14.70
C GLN A 40 12.41 -15.31 -13.68
N CYS A 41 12.65 -16.50 -13.16
CA CYS A 41 13.75 -16.73 -12.25
C CYS A 41 15.05 -16.85 -13.06
N PHE A 42 16.06 -16.04 -12.72
CA PHE A 42 17.38 -16.13 -13.32
C PHE A 42 18.32 -16.96 -12.44
N TYR A 43 19.43 -17.44 -13.02
CA TYR A 43 20.39 -18.35 -12.38
C TYR A 43 20.94 -17.89 -11.01
N ASN A 44 20.87 -16.59 -10.72
CA ASN A 44 21.26 -15.99 -9.45
C ASN A 44 20.14 -15.99 -8.38
N SER A 45 19.04 -16.72 -8.62
CA SER A 45 17.84 -16.72 -7.76
C SER A 45 17.17 -15.35 -7.64
N THR A 46 17.33 -14.47 -8.62
CA THR A 46 16.58 -13.20 -8.68
C THR A 46 15.45 -13.27 -9.69
N CYS A 47 14.27 -12.80 -9.29
CA CYS A 47 13.16 -12.58 -10.20
C CYS A 47 13.38 -11.29 -10.98
N GLU A 48 13.57 -11.41 -12.30
CA GLU A 48 13.62 -10.25 -13.19
C GLU A 48 12.39 -10.22 -14.10
N CYS A 49 11.95 -9.01 -14.43
CA CYS A 49 10.79 -8.81 -15.28
C CYS A 49 11.05 -9.27 -16.73
N ASN A 50 10.03 -9.90 -17.33
CA ASN A 50 10.06 -10.38 -18.70
C ASN A 50 10.01 -9.19 -19.67
N ASN A 51 11.17 -8.85 -20.24
CA ASN A 51 11.31 -7.78 -21.21
C ASN A 51 11.46 -8.37 -22.64
N PRO A 52 10.53 -8.12 -23.58
CA PRO A 52 9.30 -7.32 -23.48
C PRO A 52 8.08 -8.08 -22.91
N PRO A 53 7.01 -7.38 -22.46
CA PRO A 53 6.82 -5.93 -22.49
C PRO A 53 7.19 -5.20 -21.18
N TYR A 54 7.63 -5.92 -20.15
CA TYR A 54 7.94 -5.34 -18.85
C TYR A 54 9.42 -4.97 -18.78
N SER A 55 9.73 -3.68 -18.74
CA SER A 55 11.12 -3.21 -18.84
C SER A 55 11.77 -2.93 -17.48
N TRP A 56 11.00 -2.87 -16.39
CA TRP A 56 11.52 -2.60 -15.04
C TRP A 56 10.56 -3.05 -13.93
N GLY A 57 11.04 -3.10 -12.69
CA GLY A 57 10.28 -3.49 -11.51
C GLY A 57 11.01 -4.52 -10.65
N HIS A 58 10.30 -5.06 -9.66
CA HIS A 58 10.75 -6.18 -8.83
C HIS A 58 9.96 -7.43 -9.24
N GLY A 59 10.64 -8.42 -9.83
CA GLY A 59 9.99 -9.58 -10.43
C GLY A 59 9.20 -10.46 -9.47
N ASP A 60 9.37 -10.29 -8.17
CA ASP A 60 8.67 -10.96 -7.06
C ASP A 60 7.54 -10.10 -6.42
N PHE A 61 7.34 -8.86 -6.91
CA PHE A 61 6.33 -7.94 -6.41
C PHE A 61 5.49 -7.29 -7.52
N ALA A 62 6.12 -6.53 -8.41
CA ALA A 62 5.47 -5.89 -9.54
C ALA A 62 6.43 -5.62 -10.71
N CYS A 63 5.94 -5.84 -11.94
CA CYS A 63 6.64 -5.56 -13.19
C CYS A 63 5.87 -4.55 -14.04
N TYR A 64 6.59 -3.58 -14.60
CA TYR A 64 6.04 -2.41 -15.27
C TYR A 64 6.57 -2.26 -16.70
N GLN A 65 5.74 -1.68 -17.55
CA GLN A 65 6.11 -1.29 -18.91
C GLN A 65 6.94 0.00 -18.88
N SER A 66 7.71 0.25 -19.94
CA SER A 66 8.53 1.47 -20.08
C SER A 66 7.70 2.75 -20.08
N ASN A 67 6.43 2.67 -20.46
CA ASN A 67 5.50 3.79 -20.46
C ASN A 67 4.78 4.02 -19.12
N GLN A 68 5.14 3.28 -18.07
CA GLN A 68 4.49 3.37 -16.77
C GLN A 68 5.37 4.08 -15.75
N TRP A 69 4.70 4.82 -14.88
CA TRP A 69 5.22 5.25 -13.60
C TRP A 69 4.57 4.45 -12.50
N ALA A 70 5.34 4.05 -11.49
CA ALA A 70 4.79 3.31 -10.37
C ALA A 70 5.21 3.88 -9.03
N ALA A 71 4.36 3.62 -8.05
CA ALA A 71 4.64 3.79 -6.64
C ALA A 71 4.26 2.51 -5.90
N GLU A 72 5.01 2.19 -4.87
CA GLU A 72 4.91 0.93 -4.14
C GLU A 72 4.88 1.18 -2.63
N LEU A 73 4.20 0.31 -1.90
CA LEU A 73 4.24 0.22 -0.46
C LEU A 73 4.29 -1.27 -0.09
N LYS A 74 5.49 -1.78 0.18
CA LYS A 74 5.71 -3.18 0.61
C LYS A 74 5.49 -3.32 2.12
N ASN A 75 5.43 -4.53 2.68
CA ASN A 75 5.39 -4.72 4.14
C ASN A 75 6.70 -4.37 4.85
N ASP A 76 6.64 -4.19 6.18
CA ASP A 76 7.72 -3.58 7.00
C ASP A 76 8.14 -2.23 6.40
N PRO A 77 7.18 -1.29 6.33
CA PRO A 77 6.77 -0.82 5.03
C PRO A 77 7.81 0.05 4.38
N VAL A 78 8.16 -0.30 3.16
CA VAL A 78 9.02 0.51 2.31
C VAL A 78 8.12 1.19 1.28
N LEU A 79 8.02 2.51 1.40
CA LEU A 79 7.36 3.37 0.44
C LEU A 79 8.35 3.71 -0.67
N THR A 80 8.01 3.38 -1.91
CA THR A 80 8.68 3.86 -3.12
C THR A 80 7.76 4.82 -3.86
N THR A 81 8.17 6.07 -4.06
CA THR A 81 7.35 7.11 -4.72
C THR A 81 7.43 7.03 -6.25
N PHE A 82 6.64 7.83 -6.97
CA PHE A 82 6.76 7.94 -8.43
C PHE A 82 8.09 8.59 -8.88
N ASN A 83 8.83 9.21 -7.95
CA ASN A 83 10.20 9.70 -8.15
C ASN A 83 11.28 8.62 -7.91
N ASN A 84 10.89 7.37 -7.64
CA ASN A 84 11.80 6.29 -7.29
C ASN A 84 12.61 6.55 -6.00
N GLU A 85 12.12 7.42 -5.11
CA GLU A 85 12.66 7.58 -3.76
C GLU A 85 12.07 6.49 -2.87
N SER A 86 12.90 5.76 -2.13
CA SER A 86 12.48 4.69 -1.23
C SER A 86 12.83 5.01 0.22
N VAL A 87 11.86 4.86 1.13
CA VAL A 87 12.03 5.10 2.57
C VAL A 87 11.22 4.09 3.39
N LYS A 88 11.66 3.85 4.63
CA LYS A 88 10.80 3.15 5.60
C LYS A 88 9.65 4.07 6.02
N PHE A 89 8.45 3.52 6.13
CA PHE A 89 7.21 4.28 6.28
C PHE A 89 6.34 3.76 7.43
N HIS A 90 6.72 4.08 8.66
CA HIS A 90 6.08 3.54 9.87
C HIS A 90 4.76 4.22 10.28
N ASP A 91 3.89 4.55 9.32
CA ASP A 91 2.54 5.06 9.61
C ASP A 91 1.54 3.90 9.75
N PRO A 92 0.93 3.68 10.92
CA PRO A 92 -0.09 2.65 11.14
C PRO A 92 -1.54 3.13 10.90
N CYS A 93 -1.73 4.31 10.30
CA CYS A 93 -3.04 4.90 10.02
C CYS A 93 -3.47 4.70 8.56
N ARG A 94 -4.66 5.22 8.22
CA ARG A 94 -5.12 5.41 6.84
C ARG A 94 -4.58 6.71 6.29
N PHE A 95 -4.07 6.69 5.06
CA PHE A 95 -3.47 7.84 4.40
C PHE A 95 -3.80 7.86 2.91
N LEU A 96 -3.69 9.04 2.31
CA LEU A 96 -3.89 9.23 0.89
C LEU A 96 -2.60 8.82 0.17
N PHE A 97 -2.64 7.67 -0.51
CA PHE A 97 -1.50 7.15 -1.25
C PHE A 97 -1.21 8.03 -2.47
N THR A 98 -2.20 8.25 -3.33
CA THR A 98 -2.09 9.17 -4.48
C THR A 98 -3.46 9.73 -4.87
N SER A 99 -3.46 10.85 -5.58
CA SER A 99 -4.64 11.45 -6.20
C SER A 99 -4.27 11.94 -7.61
N VAL A 100 -4.86 11.33 -8.64
CA VAL A 100 -4.44 11.53 -10.04
C VAL A 100 -5.64 11.63 -10.97
N LYS A 101 -5.56 12.57 -11.91
CA LYS A 101 -6.42 12.72 -13.08
C LYS A 101 -5.70 12.19 -14.31
N LEU A 102 -6.37 11.38 -15.11
CA LEU A 102 -5.86 10.74 -16.31
C LEU A 102 -6.84 11.02 -17.47
N GLU A 103 -6.35 11.05 -18.69
CA GLU A 103 -7.22 11.07 -19.87
C GLU A 103 -7.97 9.73 -19.99
N LEU A 104 -9.26 9.78 -20.32
CA LEU A 104 -10.03 8.61 -20.72
C LEU A 104 -9.96 8.48 -22.25
N LYS A 105 -9.42 7.37 -22.75
CA LYS A 105 -9.25 7.13 -24.19
C LYS A 105 -10.06 5.96 -24.69
N GLN A 106 -10.58 6.09 -25.91
CA GLN A 106 -11.10 4.96 -26.66
C GLN A 106 -10.00 3.96 -27.03
N ARG A 107 -10.37 2.76 -27.48
CA ARG A 107 -9.41 1.78 -28.05
C ARG A 107 -8.62 2.36 -29.24
N THR A 108 -9.20 3.33 -29.94
CA THR A 108 -8.57 4.08 -31.04
C THR A 108 -7.53 5.10 -30.57
N GLY A 109 -7.40 5.34 -29.26
CA GLY A 109 -6.54 6.37 -28.67
C GLY A 109 -7.17 7.77 -28.60
N VAL A 110 -8.37 7.96 -29.14
CA VAL A 110 -9.10 9.23 -29.07
C VAL A 110 -9.53 9.51 -27.63
N MET A 111 -9.19 10.69 -27.13
CA MET A 111 -9.63 11.18 -25.82
C MET A 111 -11.12 11.48 -25.84
N ILE A 112 -11.86 10.92 -24.87
CA ILE A 112 -13.31 11.09 -24.73
C ILE A 112 -13.73 11.65 -23.37
N GLY A 113 -12.76 11.89 -22.48
CA GLY A 113 -13.05 12.31 -21.12
C GLY A 113 -11.85 12.27 -20.19
N PHE A 114 -12.15 12.21 -18.89
CA PHE A 114 -11.16 12.11 -17.83
C PHE A 114 -11.53 11.05 -16.79
N CYS A 115 -10.51 10.46 -16.19
CA CYS A 115 -10.62 9.57 -15.05
C CYS A 115 -9.93 10.22 -13.86
N TYR A 116 -10.56 10.21 -12.69
CA TYR A 116 -10.01 10.75 -11.46
C TYR A 116 -9.94 9.60 -10.48
N PHE A 117 -8.78 9.40 -9.86
CA PHE A 117 -8.54 8.35 -8.88
C PHE A 117 -7.98 8.95 -7.61
N ASN A 118 -8.66 8.72 -6.49
CA ASN A 118 -8.11 8.90 -5.15
C ASN A 118 -7.88 7.53 -4.56
N VAL A 119 -6.61 7.22 -4.25
CA VAL A 119 -6.22 5.94 -3.67
C VAL A 119 -5.80 6.18 -2.24
N HIS A 120 -6.47 5.51 -1.32
CA HIS A 120 -6.04 5.41 0.05
C HIS A 120 -5.46 4.02 0.30
N ALA A 121 -4.51 3.95 1.21
CA ALA A 121 -4.13 2.71 1.83
C ALA A 121 -4.19 2.90 3.34
N PHE A 122 -4.29 1.79 4.04
CA PHE A 122 -4.19 1.81 5.49
C PHE A 122 -3.36 0.63 5.94
N ASN A 123 -2.53 0.92 6.92
CA ASN A 123 -1.67 -0.07 7.51
C ASN A 123 -2.29 -0.58 8.80
N ARG A 124 -1.92 -1.80 9.17
CA ARG A 124 -2.22 -2.39 10.47
C ARG A 124 -0.94 -2.92 11.08
N ARG A 125 -0.89 -2.92 12.41
CA ARG A 125 0.17 -3.63 13.13
C ARG A 125 -0.26 -5.08 13.37
N ILE A 126 0.55 -6.04 12.91
CA ILE A 126 0.34 -7.47 13.12
C ILE A 126 1.65 -8.07 13.60
N LYS A 127 1.63 -8.74 14.76
CA LYS A 127 2.82 -9.40 15.32
C LYS A 127 4.04 -8.46 15.43
N GLY A 128 3.81 -7.18 15.74
CA GLY A 128 4.83 -6.14 15.87
C GLY A 128 5.27 -5.48 14.55
N LYS A 129 4.89 -6.04 13.40
CA LYS A 129 5.18 -5.49 12.06
C LYS A 129 4.06 -4.58 11.60
N ILE A 130 4.41 -3.54 10.85
CA ILE A 130 3.42 -2.74 10.14
C ILE A 130 3.25 -3.38 8.76
N VAL A 131 2.01 -3.65 8.37
CA VAL A 131 1.66 -4.28 7.11
C VAL A 131 0.58 -3.48 6.42
N VAL A 132 0.56 -3.50 5.09
CA VAL A 132 -0.55 -2.93 4.32
C VAL A 132 -1.76 -3.85 4.51
N ASP A 133 -2.79 -3.35 5.17
CA ASP A 133 -3.98 -4.14 5.52
C ASP A 133 -5.12 -3.95 4.51
N GLY A 134 -5.10 -2.83 3.78
CA GLY A 134 -6.06 -2.62 2.71
C GLY A 134 -5.79 -1.42 1.84
N ILE A 135 -6.60 -1.36 0.78
CA ILE A 135 -6.62 -0.31 -0.24
C ILE A 135 -8.07 0.14 -0.46
N GLU A 136 -8.24 1.44 -0.65
CA GLU A 136 -9.46 2.04 -1.15
C GLU A 136 -9.18 2.83 -2.42
N ILE A 137 -10.06 2.72 -3.40
CA ILE A 137 -9.98 3.46 -4.65
C ILE A 137 -11.33 4.13 -4.89
N ALA A 138 -11.35 5.46 -4.83
CA ALA A 138 -12.46 6.25 -5.36
C ALA A 138 -12.12 6.67 -6.79
N ALA A 139 -12.95 6.23 -7.75
CA ALA A 139 -12.81 6.57 -9.15
C ALA A 139 -14.00 7.40 -9.64
N LYS A 140 -13.73 8.42 -10.45
CA LYS A 140 -14.76 9.19 -11.17
C LYS A 140 -14.37 9.24 -12.64
N PHE A 141 -15.32 8.98 -13.52
CA PHE A 141 -15.16 9.03 -14.98
C PHE A 141 -16.09 10.11 -15.52
N GLU A 142 -15.53 11.11 -16.19
CA GLU A 142 -16.26 12.21 -16.82
C GLU A 142 -16.20 12.05 -18.34
N LEU A 143 -17.34 11.84 -19.01
CA LEU A 143 -17.46 11.80 -20.46
C LEU A 143 -18.27 13.02 -20.94
N GLY A 144 -17.58 14.05 -21.42
CA GLY A 144 -18.23 15.33 -21.72
C GLY A 144 -18.83 15.99 -20.47
N TYR A 145 -19.81 16.88 -20.66
CA TYR A 145 -20.35 17.73 -19.58
C TYR A 145 -21.43 17.06 -18.69
N GLN A 146 -22.06 15.97 -19.14
CA GLN A 146 -23.26 15.45 -18.49
C GLN A 146 -23.15 13.98 -18.03
N ASN A 147 -22.17 13.23 -18.51
CA ASN A 147 -22.05 11.81 -18.17
C ASN A 147 -20.93 11.62 -17.14
N ILE A 148 -21.32 11.57 -15.87
CA ILE A 148 -20.41 11.27 -14.77
C ILE A 148 -20.74 9.87 -14.25
N LYS A 149 -19.71 9.04 -14.13
CA LYS A 149 -19.78 7.73 -13.47
C LYS A 149 -18.82 7.73 -12.31
N THR A 150 -19.22 7.13 -11.20
CA THR A 150 -18.42 7.10 -9.98
C THR A 150 -18.35 5.71 -9.41
N LEU A 151 -17.27 5.40 -8.73
CA LEU A 151 -16.99 4.09 -8.19
C LEU A 151 -16.18 4.27 -6.91
N SER A 152 -16.46 3.45 -5.92
CA SER A 152 -15.64 3.31 -4.72
C SER A 152 -15.39 1.84 -4.52
N ILE A 153 -14.13 1.45 -4.36
CA ILE A 153 -13.72 0.06 -4.14
C ILE A 153 -12.90 0.00 -2.87
N VAL A 154 -13.13 -1.05 -2.09
CA VAL A 154 -12.36 -1.35 -0.88
C VAL A 154 -11.93 -2.82 -0.94
N THR A 155 -10.64 -3.09 -0.77
CA THR A 155 -10.09 -4.45 -0.62
C THR A 155 -9.20 -4.46 0.60
N TYR A 156 -9.49 -5.31 1.58
CA TYR A 156 -8.74 -5.33 2.84
C TYR A 156 -8.76 -6.69 3.52
N GLY A 157 -7.89 -6.88 4.50
CA GLY A 157 -7.76 -8.10 5.28
C GLY A 157 -6.53 -8.93 4.90
N GLN A 158 -6.48 -10.12 5.46
CA GLN A 158 -5.31 -11.00 5.43
C GLN A 158 -5.47 -12.11 4.39
N ALA A 159 -4.37 -12.75 4.00
CA ALA A 159 -4.43 -13.90 3.10
C ALA A 159 -5.37 -14.98 3.66
N GLY A 160 -6.27 -15.49 2.83
CA GLY A 160 -7.32 -16.45 3.22
C GLY A 160 -8.60 -15.81 3.80
N ASN A 161 -8.56 -14.54 4.23
CA ASN A 161 -9.72 -13.81 4.77
C ASN A 161 -9.77 -12.36 4.27
N VAL A 162 -9.73 -12.18 2.95
CA VAL A 162 -9.83 -10.85 2.31
C VAL A 162 -11.28 -10.48 2.10
N THR A 163 -11.65 -9.28 2.54
CA THR A 163 -12.96 -8.69 2.30
C THR A 163 -12.92 -7.78 1.07
N LEU A 164 -13.94 -7.94 0.22
CA LEU A 164 -14.14 -7.13 -0.98
C LEU A 164 -15.42 -6.28 -0.83
N GLY A 165 -15.25 -4.96 -0.72
CA GLY A 165 -16.35 -3.99 -0.63
C GLY A 165 -16.31 -2.95 -1.76
N GLY A 166 -17.32 -2.08 -1.81
CA GLY A 166 -17.41 -1.00 -2.78
C GLY A 166 -18.84 -0.64 -3.19
N THR A 167 -18.97 0.35 -4.07
CA THR A 167 -20.23 0.80 -4.71
C THR A 167 -19.94 1.48 -6.05
N ASP A 168 -20.85 1.44 -7.01
CA ASP A 168 -20.69 1.96 -8.39
C ASP A 168 -21.54 3.22 -8.69
N ASP A 169 -22.04 3.85 -7.64
CA ASP A 169 -22.92 5.02 -7.69
C ASP A 169 -22.42 6.20 -6.85
N ILE A 170 -21.35 6.03 -6.06
CA ILE A 170 -20.84 7.07 -5.17
C ILE A 170 -19.32 7.22 -5.27
N PHE A 171 -18.88 8.47 -5.43
CA PHE A 171 -17.50 8.88 -5.18
C PHE A 171 -17.34 9.24 -3.71
N SER A 172 -16.78 8.32 -2.91
CA SER A 172 -16.49 8.54 -1.51
C SER A 172 -14.99 8.53 -1.27
N ASP A 173 -14.44 9.68 -0.92
CA ASP A 173 -13.04 9.85 -0.51
C ASP A 173 -12.72 9.12 0.81
N GLY A 174 -13.73 8.56 1.48
CA GLY A 174 -13.62 7.70 2.65
C GLY A 174 -13.94 6.22 2.39
N GLY A 175 -14.20 5.82 1.15
CA GLY A 175 -14.72 4.48 0.90
C GLY A 175 -16.17 4.28 1.36
N HIS A 176 -16.84 3.27 0.80
CA HIS A 176 -18.13 2.78 1.28
C HIS A 176 -17.97 1.40 1.90
N TYR A 177 -17.88 1.37 3.23
CA TYR A 177 -17.78 0.16 4.06
C TYR A 177 -19.12 -0.52 4.29
N LYS A 178 -20.01 -0.54 3.29
CA LYS A 178 -21.18 -1.40 3.36
C LYS A 178 -20.69 -2.84 3.27
N HIS A 179 -20.91 -3.60 4.35
CA HIS A 179 -20.58 -5.01 4.41
C HIS A 179 -21.27 -5.70 3.24
N GLU A 180 -20.48 -6.41 2.44
CA GLU A 180 -20.90 -7.09 1.21
C GLU A 180 -21.27 -6.14 0.06
N LEU A 181 -20.39 -6.08 -0.94
CA LEU A 181 -20.91 -5.98 -2.30
C LEU A 181 -21.85 -7.17 -2.50
N THR A 182 -23.15 -6.91 -2.63
CA THR A 182 -24.16 -7.88 -3.06
C THR A 182 -23.88 -8.49 -4.45
N HIS A 183 -22.77 -8.12 -5.12
CA HIS A 183 -22.55 -8.36 -6.55
C HIS A 183 -21.21 -9.02 -6.92
N GLY A 184 -20.40 -9.51 -5.97
CA GLY A 184 -19.15 -10.20 -6.30
C GLY A 184 -18.09 -9.26 -6.91
N PRO A 185 -17.16 -9.74 -7.78
CA PRO A 185 -16.15 -8.88 -8.39
C PRO A 185 -16.82 -7.74 -9.16
N VAL A 186 -16.47 -6.49 -8.82
CA VAL A 186 -16.98 -5.31 -9.54
C VAL A 186 -16.33 -5.25 -10.91
N ILE A 187 -16.97 -5.88 -11.89
CA ILE A 187 -16.71 -5.68 -13.31
C ILE A 187 -17.70 -4.61 -13.76
N TYR A 188 -17.31 -3.34 -13.66
CA TYR A 188 -18.08 -2.28 -14.30
C TYR A 188 -17.69 -2.23 -15.77
N SER A 189 -18.65 -2.53 -16.64
CA SER A 189 -18.50 -2.35 -18.07
C SER A 189 -19.59 -1.41 -18.55
N ASP A 190 -19.18 -0.32 -19.19
CA ASP A 190 -20.05 0.56 -19.94
C ASP A 190 -19.57 0.55 -21.40
N PRO A 191 -20.04 -0.42 -22.20
CA PRO A 191 -19.62 -0.56 -23.58
C PRO A 191 -19.93 0.68 -24.42
N ALA A 192 -21.04 1.37 -24.12
CA ALA A 192 -21.46 2.58 -24.84
C ALA A 192 -20.44 3.71 -24.70
N HIS A 193 -19.83 3.81 -23.52
CA HIS A 193 -18.82 4.82 -23.18
C HIS A 193 -17.39 4.29 -23.20
N ASN A 194 -17.20 3.03 -23.62
CA ASN A 194 -15.91 2.34 -23.68
C ASN A 194 -15.14 2.37 -22.35
N ILE A 195 -15.87 2.32 -21.22
CA ILE A 195 -15.29 2.19 -19.89
C ILE A 195 -15.31 0.73 -19.49
N TYR A 196 -14.13 0.19 -19.19
CA TYR A 196 -13.96 -1.16 -18.68
C TYR A 196 -13.11 -1.10 -17.42
N VAL A 197 -13.75 -1.35 -16.29
CA VAL A 197 -13.12 -1.45 -14.99
C VAL A 197 -13.06 -2.93 -14.63
N LYS A 198 -11.84 -3.43 -14.44
CA LYS A 198 -11.60 -4.81 -14.04
C LYS A 198 -11.20 -4.82 -12.58
N ARG A 199 -11.93 -5.60 -11.78
CA ARG A 199 -11.52 -5.99 -10.43
C ARG A 199 -11.53 -7.50 -10.34
N PHE A 200 -10.37 -8.11 -10.09
CA PHE A 200 -10.27 -9.56 -10.02
C PHE A 200 -9.14 -10.01 -9.09
N TYR A 201 -9.24 -11.25 -8.61
CA TYR A 201 -8.15 -11.93 -7.91
C TYR A 201 -7.36 -12.76 -8.93
N ASN A 202 -6.05 -12.53 -8.99
CA ASN A 202 -5.10 -13.33 -9.74
C ASN A 202 -4.53 -14.41 -8.79
N PRO A 203 -4.99 -15.67 -8.87
CA PRO A 203 -4.59 -16.72 -7.95
C PRO A 203 -3.11 -17.07 -8.08
N ASP A 204 -2.56 -17.04 -9.29
CA ASP A 204 -1.18 -17.43 -9.58
C ASP A 204 -0.16 -16.53 -8.85
N ASN A 205 -0.54 -15.27 -8.63
CA ASN A 205 0.31 -14.27 -7.96
C ASN A 205 -0.24 -13.84 -6.59
N ARG A 206 -1.36 -14.43 -6.14
CA ARG A 206 -2.15 -14.00 -4.97
C ARG A 206 -2.43 -12.48 -4.93
N GLN A 207 -2.71 -11.89 -6.08
CA GLN A 207 -2.87 -10.45 -6.27
C GLN A 207 -4.33 -10.05 -6.46
N TYR A 208 -4.82 -9.08 -5.71
CA TYR A 208 -6.07 -8.38 -6.02
C TYR A 208 -5.75 -7.21 -6.94
N VAL A 209 -6.31 -7.24 -8.15
CA VAL A 209 -6.02 -6.27 -9.21
C VAL A 209 -7.24 -5.40 -9.45
N PHE A 210 -7.02 -4.09 -9.47
CA PHE A 210 -7.95 -3.11 -10.01
C PHE A 210 -7.31 -2.42 -11.21
N GLU A 211 -8.00 -2.42 -12.34
CA GLU A 211 -7.43 -1.94 -13.60
C GLU A 211 -8.49 -1.21 -14.44
N VAL A 212 -8.10 -0.04 -14.95
CA VAL A 212 -8.86 0.72 -15.93
C VAL A 212 -7.96 1.01 -17.12
N GLU A 213 -7.93 0.06 -18.07
CA GLU A 213 -7.04 0.09 -19.24
C GLU A 213 -7.22 1.39 -20.04
N ASN A 214 -8.46 1.84 -20.21
CA ASN A 214 -8.81 3.07 -20.94
C ASN A 214 -8.33 4.37 -20.27
N CYS A 215 -7.85 4.31 -19.03
CA CYS A 215 -7.21 5.44 -18.33
C CYS A 215 -5.72 5.18 -18.08
N GLY A 216 -5.20 4.00 -18.44
CA GLY A 216 -3.85 3.59 -18.10
C GLY A 216 -3.58 3.45 -16.60
N PHE A 217 -4.60 3.12 -15.80
CA PHE A 217 -4.50 3.00 -14.34
C PHE A 217 -4.52 1.54 -13.89
N ARG A 218 -3.60 1.15 -13.01
CA ARG A 218 -3.58 -0.18 -12.39
C ARG A 218 -3.14 -0.08 -10.94
N ALA A 219 -3.91 -0.67 -10.04
CA ALA A 219 -3.53 -0.89 -8.64
C ALA A 219 -3.56 -2.39 -8.34
N THR A 220 -2.58 -2.86 -7.57
CA THR A 220 -2.42 -4.26 -7.18
C THR A 220 -2.19 -4.32 -5.68
N PHE A 221 -2.95 -5.15 -4.98
CA PHE A 221 -2.81 -5.40 -3.55
C PHE A 221 -2.53 -6.88 -3.30
N VAL A 222 -1.49 -7.15 -2.51
CA VAL A 222 -1.14 -8.50 -2.04
C VAL A 222 -1.33 -8.51 -0.53
N PRO A 223 -2.30 -9.27 0.01
CA PRO A 223 -2.58 -9.28 1.43
C PRO A 223 -1.45 -9.96 2.21
N TYR A 224 -1.23 -9.53 3.45
CA TYR A 224 -0.29 -10.18 4.34
C TYR A 224 -0.81 -11.55 4.80
N ASP A 225 0.07 -12.56 4.75
CA ASP A 225 -0.18 -13.89 5.30
C ASP A 225 0.34 -13.96 6.74
N VAL A 226 -0.57 -13.97 7.72
CA VAL A 226 -0.21 -13.96 9.15
C VAL A 226 0.40 -15.29 9.61
N GLU A 227 0.04 -16.39 8.95
CA GLU A 227 0.52 -17.73 9.28
C GLU A 227 1.95 -17.92 8.75
N LEU A 228 2.19 -17.55 7.49
CA LEU A 228 3.51 -17.67 6.86
C LEU A 228 4.46 -16.54 7.26
N GLY A 229 3.94 -15.34 7.52
CA GLY A 229 4.72 -14.16 7.88
C GLY A 229 5.84 -13.88 6.87
N ILE A 230 7.10 -13.90 7.33
CA ILE A 230 8.28 -13.70 6.47
C ILE A 230 8.48 -14.81 5.43
N ARG A 231 7.84 -15.97 5.61
CA ARG A 231 7.89 -17.10 4.68
C ARG A 231 6.80 -17.00 3.61
N SER A 232 6.07 -15.88 3.56
CA SER A 232 5.10 -15.64 2.49
C SER A 232 5.81 -15.76 1.13
N PRO A 233 5.28 -16.58 0.21
CA PRO A 233 5.89 -16.77 -1.09
C PRO A 233 5.85 -15.51 -1.97
N PHE A 234 4.90 -14.60 -1.70
CA PHE A 234 4.76 -13.33 -2.41
C PHE A 234 4.99 -12.18 -1.45
N ILE A 235 5.55 -11.08 -1.96
CA ILE A 235 5.75 -9.86 -1.19
C ILE A 235 4.39 -9.16 -0.99
N PRO A 236 3.88 -9.08 0.25
CA PRO A 236 2.66 -8.35 0.56
C PRO A 236 2.86 -6.83 0.44
N GLY A 237 1.81 -6.12 0.03
CA GLY A 237 1.86 -4.68 -0.16
C GLY A 237 0.91 -4.15 -1.23
N LEU A 238 1.13 -2.89 -1.61
CA LEU A 238 0.40 -2.15 -2.62
C LEU A 238 1.37 -1.73 -3.74
N SER A 239 1.00 -1.95 -4.99
CA SER A 239 1.64 -1.38 -6.18
C SER A 239 0.60 -0.59 -6.96
N LEU A 240 0.96 0.60 -7.42
CA LEU A 240 0.13 1.43 -8.27
C LEU A 240 0.95 1.90 -9.46
N ALA A 241 0.44 1.65 -10.67
CA ALA A 241 1.03 2.09 -11.91
C ALA A 241 0.08 3.01 -12.69
N VAL A 242 0.62 4.11 -13.21
CA VAL A 242 -0.05 5.02 -14.14
C VAL A 242 0.73 5.09 -15.44
N ASN A 243 0.05 4.93 -16.56
CA ASN A 243 0.66 5.01 -17.87
C ASN A 243 0.74 6.47 -18.33
N HIS A 244 1.96 6.96 -18.58
CA HIS A 244 2.17 8.38 -18.88
C HIS A 244 1.64 8.80 -20.25
N ILE A 245 1.28 7.86 -21.15
CA ILE A 245 0.60 8.20 -22.41
C ILE A 245 -0.81 8.77 -22.18
N TYR A 246 -1.37 8.62 -20.98
CA TYR A 246 -2.67 9.17 -20.57
C TYR A 246 -2.53 10.50 -19.83
N HIS A 247 -1.35 11.15 -19.94
CA HIS A 247 -1.06 12.49 -19.43
C HIS A 247 -1.53 12.72 -17.98
N PRO A 248 -1.03 11.94 -17.00
CA PRO A 248 -1.45 12.08 -15.61
C PRO A 248 -1.19 13.48 -15.06
N GLN A 249 -2.17 13.98 -14.32
CA GLN A 249 -2.14 15.24 -13.58
C GLN A 249 -2.46 14.91 -12.12
N TRP A 250 -1.48 15.06 -11.24
CA TRP A 250 -1.71 14.84 -9.82
C TRP A 250 -2.51 15.99 -9.24
N LEU A 251 -3.60 15.67 -8.55
CA LEU A 251 -4.58 16.65 -8.06
C LEU A 251 -4.19 17.22 -6.70
N GLN A 252 -3.44 16.44 -5.92
CA GLN A 252 -3.03 16.78 -4.55
C GLN A 252 -1.54 16.45 -4.37
N THR A 253 -0.66 17.43 -4.60
CA THR A 253 0.79 17.22 -4.49
C THR A 253 1.32 17.43 -3.07
N ASP A 254 0.51 17.98 -2.17
CA ASP A 254 0.85 18.32 -0.79
C ASP A 254 0.29 17.33 0.24
N LYS A 255 -0.70 16.50 -0.14
CA LYS A 255 -1.38 15.53 0.73
C LYS A 255 -0.97 14.09 0.52
N VAL A 256 -0.57 13.72 -0.69
CA VAL A 256 -0.26 12.32 -1.04
C VAL A 256 1.08 11.89 -0.48
N ILE A 257 1.22 10.61 -0.11
CA ILE A 257 2.50 10.04 0.32
C ILE A 257 3.32 9.47 -0.84
N ALA A 258 2.68 8.91 -1.88
CA ALA A 258 3.35 8.51 -3.11
C ALA A 258 3.61 9.76 -3.96
N LEU A 259 4.69 10.47 -3.64
CA LEU A 259 5.01 11.77 -4.24
C LEU A 259 5.05 11.67 -5.77
N PRO A 260 4.33 12.56 -6.49
CA PRO A 260 4.36 12.64 -7.94
C PRO A 260 5.78 12.85 -8.48
N PRO A 261 6.01 12.58 -9.78
CA PRO A 261 7.28 12.90 -10.41
C PRO A 261 7.63 14.39 -10.26
N SER A 262 8.87 14.73 -9.92
CA SER A 262 9.32 16.10 -9.65
C SER A 262 9.09 17.04 -10.83
N ARG A 263 9.12 16.51 -12.06
CA ARG A 263 8.77 17.23 -13.29
C ARG A 263 7.32 17.75 -13.34
N HIS A 264 6.45 17.30 -12.43
CA HIS A 264 5.09 17.82 -12.22
C HIS A 264 5.00 18.82 -11.07
N GLY A 265 6.12 19.37 -10.59
CA GLY A 265 6.17 20.36 -9.52
C GLY A 265 5.94 19.79 -8.12
N SER A 266 6.03 18.47 -7.96
CA SER A 266 5.98 17.84 -6.63
C SER A 266 7.32 17.95 -5.90
N PRO A 267 7.33 18.20 -4.58
CA PRO A 267 8.54 18.03 -3.78
C PRO A 267 9.01 16.57 -3.82
N THR A 268 10.30 16.37 -3.56
CA THR A 268 10.91 15.07 -3.26
C THR A 268 10.86 14.80 -1.75
N ILE A 269 11.01 13.54 -1.33
CA ILE A 269 11.11 13.21 0.11
C ILE A 269 12.30 13.95 0.72
N GLU A 270 13.44 13.97 0.03
CA GLU A 270 14.62 14.73 0.44
C GLU A 270 14.31 16.22 0.69
N SER A 271 13.56 16.87 -0.21
CA SER A 271 13.24 18.29 -0.05
C SER A 271 12.31 18.56 1.14
N ILE A 272 11.39 17.64 1.43
CA ILE A 272 10.49 17.73 2.59
C ILE A 272 11.29 17.52 3.87
N ALA A 273 12.17 16.51 3.88
CA ALA A 273 13.09 16.22 4.96
C ALA A 273 13.94 17.45 5.31
N HIS A 274 14.60 18.05 4.32
CA HIS A 274 15.38 19.27 4.53
C HIS A 274 14.53 20.47 4.99
N HIS A 275 13.32 20.65 4.45
CA HIS A 275 12.44 21.76 4.83
C HIS A 275 12.03 21.70 6.31
N HIS A 276 11.86 20.50 6.84
CA HIS A 276 11.49 20.25 8.23
C HIS A 276 12.66 19.79 9.10
N ASP A 277 13.91 19.85 8.65
CA ASP A 277 15.06 19.29 9.40
C ASP A 277 14.84 17.82 9.86
N LEU A 278 14.07 17.03 9.13
CA LEU A 278 13.74 15.65 9.48
C LEU A 278 14.63 14.66 8.71
N SER A 279 14.75 13.42 9.20
CA SER A 279 15.18 12.32 8.34
C SER A 279 14.12 12.05 7.27
N LYS A 280 14.48 11.34 6.20
CA LYS A 280 13.54 11.02 5.11
C LYS A 280 12.36 10.18 5.59
N GLU A 281 12.65 9.21 6.46
CA GLU A 281 11.66 8.35 7.11
C GLU A 281 10.69 9.18 7.97
N HIS A 282 11.24 10.08 8.79
CA HIS A 282 10.42 10.96 9.63
C HIS A 282 9.57 11.88 8.77
N ALA A 283 10.13 12.47 7.71
CA ALA A 283 9.42 13.37 6.80
C ALA A 283 8.23 12.70 6.10
N ALA A 284 8.38 11.44 5.69
CA ALA A 284 7.30 10.69 5.06
C ALA A 284 6.14 10.44 6.04
N VAL A 285 6.43 9.99 7.26
CA VAL A 285 5.40 9.74 8.29
C VAL A 285 4.80 11.05 8.81
N PHE A 286 5.63 12.08 9.06
CA PHE A 286 5.20 13.42 9.44
C PHE A 286 4.17 13.97 8.46
N ARG A 287 4.49 13.88 7.16
CA ARG A 287 3.56 14.27 6.11
C ARG A 287 2.26 13.47 6.14
N SER A 288 2.33 12.16 6.34
CA SER A 288 1.14 11.32 6.40
C SER A 288 0.21 11.70 7.55
N LEU A 289 0.77 11.91 8.74
CA LEU A 289 0.01 12.23 9.95
C LEU A 289 -0.51 13.67 9.98
N THR A 290 0.24 14.63 9.42
CA THR A 290 -0.18 16.05 9.35
C THR A 290 -1.22 16.30 8.26
N ARG A 291 -1.27 15.47 7.22
CA ARG A 291 -2.25 15.57 6.13
C ARG A 291 -3.46 14.73 6.47
N HIS A 292 -4.28 15.27 7.36
CA HIS A 292 -5.44 14.58 7.91
C HIS A 292 -6.29 13.92 6.82
N VAL A 293 -6.46 12.61 7.00
CA VAL A 293 -7.35 11.76 6.22
C VAL A 293 -8.37 11.18 7.19
N LYS A 294 -9.65 11.19 6.79
CA LYS A 294 -10.73 10.60 7.59
C LYS A 294 -10.42 9.13 7.88
N GLN A 295 -10.41 8.71 9.14
CA GLN A 295 -10.15 7.33 9.53
C GLN A 295 -11.46 6.56 9.68
N ASN A 296 -11.97 6.01 8.59
CA ASN A 296 -13.22 5.26 8.56
C ASN A 296 -13.06 3.84 8.03
N GLN A 297 -11.83 3.36 7.96
CA GLN A 297 -11.51 1.97 7.71
C GLN A 297 -12.02 1.04 8.82
N PRO A 298 -12.19 -0.27 8.54
CA PRO A 298 -12.60 -1.24 9.54
C PRO A 298 -11.54 -1.28 10.64
N GLU A 299 -11.98 -1.34 11.89
CA GLU A 299 -11.06 -1.30 13.05
C GLU A 299 -10.14 -0.07 13.07
N ALA A 300 -10.58 1.06 12.48
CA ALA A 300 -9.83 2.31 12.49
C ALA A 300 -9.36 2.68 13.91
N CYS A 301 -8.06 2.97 14.04
CA CYS A 301 -7.52 3.42 15.30
C CYS A 301 -8.02 4.83 15.61
N LYS A 302 -8.70 5.00 16.76
CA LYS A 302 -9.25 6.29 17.18
C LYS A 302 -8.19 7.40 17.24
N ILE A 303 -6.98 7.08 17.74
CA ILE A 303 -5.86 8.02 17.85
C ILE A 303 -5.46 8.61 16.49
N CYS A 304 -5.56 7.83 15.40
CA CYS A 304 -5.27 8.33 14.06
C CYS A 304 -6.16 9.52 13.65
N SER A 305 -7.37 9.63 14.21
CA SER A 305 -8.26 10.78 13.98
C SER A 305 -7.95 11.97 14.90
N GLU A 306 -7.25 11.73 16.01
CA GLU A 306 -6.96 12.71 17.05
C GLU A 306 -5.60 13.42 16.82
N PHE A 307 -4.72 12.91 15.95
CA PHE A 307 -3.43 13.56 15.63
C PHE A 307 -3.48 15.05 15.31
N PRO A 308 -4.43 15.55 14.49
CA PRO A 308 -4.53 16.99 14.24
C PRO A 308 -4.67 17.80 15.53
N TYR A 309 -5.45 17.33 16.50
CA TYR A 309 -5.61 18.01 17.78
C TYR A 309 -4.30 18.12 18.57
N TYR A 310 -3.47 17.07 18.57
CA TYR A 310 -2.17 17.10 19.24
C TYR A 310 -1.18 18.00 18.48
N PHE A 311 -1.21 17.99 17.15
CA PHE A 311 -0.28 18.76 16.33
C PHE A 311 -0.60 20.25 16.33
N ASP A 312 -1.89 20.61 16.38
CA ASP A 312 -2.36 22.01 16.41
C ASP A 312 -1.95 22.76 17.69
N LYS A 313 -1.51 22.06 18.74
CA LYS A 313 -0.96 22.67 19.96
C LYS A 313 0.47 23.20 19.80
N CYS A 314 1.25 22.61 18.89
CA CYS A 314 2.63 23.00 18.63
C CYS A 314 2.69 24.06 17.53
N ASN A 315 3.65 24.99 17.61
CA ASN A 315 4.10 25.70 16.40
C ASN A 315 4.92 24.75 15.49
N SER A 316 5.20 25.18 14.25
CA SER A 316 5.89 24.33 13.27
C SER A 316 7.27 23.82 13.72
N THR A 317 7.99 24.62 14.50
CA THR A 317 9.35 24.29 14.98
C THR A 317 9.28 23.31 16.14
N GLU A 318 8.39 23.55 17.10
CA GLU A 318 8.12 22.64 18.23
C GLU A 318 7.64 21.28 17.72
N LEU A 319 6.70 21.26 16.77
CA LEU A 319 6.16 20.02 16.24
C LEU A 319 7.24 19.18 15.56
N THR A 320 8.12 19.84 14.81
CA THR A 320 9.25 19.18 14.15
C THR A 320 10.19 18.53 15.17
N LEU A 321 10.59 19.28 16.20
CA LEU A 321 11.46 18.79 17.26
C LEU A 321 10.79 17.64 18.04
N ALA A 322 9.52 17.81 18.41
CA ALA A 322 8.72 16.79 19.08
C ALA A 322 8.68 15.51 18.24
N PHE A 323 8.44 15.64 16.92
CA PHE A 323 8.42 14.51 16.01
C PHE A 323 9.75 13.76 15.99
N GLN A 324 10.89 14.47 15.85
CA GLN A 324 12.22 13.86 15.91
C GLN A 324 12.46 13.09 17.22
N LYS A 325 12.06 13.69 18.36
CA LYS A 325 12.29 13.13 19.69
C LYS A 325 11.36 11.98 20.03
N CYS A 326 10.15 11.97 19.49
CA CYS A 326 9.14 10.97 19.79
C CYS A 326 9.09 9.82 18.78
N PHE A 327 9.69 9.97 17.58
CA PHE A 327 9.54 9.00 16.48
C PHE A 327 10.00 7.58 16.83
N TRP A 328 10.96 7.45 17.76
CA TRP A 328 11.46 6.14 18.19
C TRP A 328 10.33 5.22 18.70
N ILE A 329 9.24 5.79 19.21
CA ILE A 329 8.04 5.05 19.66
C ILE A 329 7.40 4.27 18.49
N LEU A 330 7.44 4.83 17.29
CA LEU A 330 6.85 4.24 16.08
C LEU A 330 7.80 3.23 15.40
N ASP A 331 9.11 3.43 15.52
CA ASP A 331 10.12 2.69 14.76
C ASP A 331 10.83 1.58 15.54
N THR A 332 10.83 1.60 16.88
CA THR A 332 11.68 0.74 17.70
C THR A 332 10.97 -0.57 18.03
N PRO A 333 11.31 -1.71 17.36
CA PRO A 333 10.49 -2.92 17.46
C PRO A 333 10.47 -3.53 18.86
N ARG A 334 11.55 -3.33 19.64
CA ARG A 334 11.63 -3.78 21.03
C ARG A 334 10.63 -3.06 21.92
N PHE A 335 10.53 -1.75 21.79
CA PHE A 335 9.56 -0.96 22.55
C PHE A 335 8.14 -1.37 22.22
N ILE A 336 7.83 -1.39 20.92
CA ILE A 336 6.52 -1.81 20.39
C ILE A 336 6.11 -3.18 20.94
N LYS A 337 7.01 -4.17 20.84
CA LYS A 337 6.77 -5.53 21.35
C LYS A 337 6.46 -5.51 22.84
N CYS A 338 7.10 -4.62 23.58
CA CYS A 338 6.97 -4.58 25.02
C CYS A 338 5.64 -3.98 25.50
N ILE A 339 5.20 -2.88 24.89
CA ILE A 339 3.90 -2.26 25.19
C ILE A 339 2.71 -2.99 24.52
N SER A 340 2.99 -4.13 23.88
CA SER A 340 2.00 -4.98 23.20
C SER A 340 1.99 -6.40 23.79
N PRO A 341 1.65 -6.58 25.08
CA PRO A 341 1.72 -7.89 25.75
C PRO A 341 0.71 -8.92 25.19
N ASP A 342 -0.46 -8.47 24.73
CA ASP A 342 -1.52 -9.32 24.13
C ASP A 342 -1.25 -9.70 22.67
N TYR A 343 0.02 -9.93 22.35
CA TYR A 343 0.45 -10.52 21.08
C TYR A 343 -0.38 -11.79 20.81
N PRO A 344 -1.18 -11.85 19.72
CA PRO A 344 -1.01 -11.14 18.44
C PRO A 344 -1.95 -9.96 18.12
N ASP A 345 -2.92 -9.62 18.98
CA ASP A 345 -4.06 -8.75 18.65
C ASP A 345 -3.88 -7.27 19.04
N THR A 346 -2.66 -6.75 18.96
CA THR A 346 -2.44 -5.35 19.33
C THR A 346 -2.88 -4.42 18.20
N THR A 347 -4.08 -3.87 18.37
CA THR A 347 -4.53 -2.66 17.68
C THR A 347 -3.41 -1.62 17.74
N SER A 348 -3.29 -0.79 16.71
CA SER A 348 -2.28 0.28 16.66
C SER A 348 -2.44 1.32 17.79
N TYR A 349 -3.47 1.19 18.63
CA TYR A 349 -3.87 2.13 19.65
C TYR A 349 -2.76 2.47 20.65
N THR A 350 -2.24 1.49 21.41
CA THR A 350 -1.33 1.78 22.54
C THR A 350 -0.10 2.57 22.09
N HIS A 351 0.66 2.06 21.12
CA HIS A 351 1.89 2.75 20.69
C HIS A 351 1.62 4.14 20.06
N LEU A 352 0.50 4.30 19.34
CA LEU A 352 0.10 5.62 18.83
C LEU A 352 -0.30 6.56 19.97
N SER A 353 -0.96 6.08 21.03
CA SER A 353 -1.26 6.88 22.22
C SER A 353 0.01 7.34 22.93
N PHE A 354 1.02 6.47 23.04
CA PHE A 354 2.34 6.85 23.58
C PHE A 354 3.02 7.91 22.70
N PHE A 355 2.98 7.75 21.38
CA PHE A 355 3.51 8.74 20.45
C PHE A 355 2.79 10.08 20.57
N ALA A 356 1.45 10.08 20.57
CA ALA A 356 0.63 11.27 20.74
C ALA A 356 0.88 11.96 22.09
N ALA A 357 0.97 11.21 23.19
CA ALA A 357 1.30 11.76 24.51
C ALA A 357 2.71 12.38 24.56
N CYS A 358 3.68 11.78 23.86
CA CYS A 358 5.01 12.35 23.72
C CYS A 358 4.97 13.68 22.96
N ILE A 359 4.25 13.76 21.84
CA ILE A 359 4.09 15.02 21.10
C ILE A 359 3.37 16.07 21.98
N ASP A 360 2.28 15.71 22.63
CA ASP A 360 1.51 16.58 23.53
C ASP A 360 2.37 17.17 24.65
N HIS A 361 3.31 16.40 25.20
CA HIS A 361 4.27 16.87 26.21
C HIS A 361 5.14 18.02 25.70
N PHE A 362 5.68 17.91 24.48
CA PHE A 362 6.50 18.96 23.87
C PHE A 362 5.69 20.19 23.45
N CYS A 363 4.40 20.04 23.13
CA CYS A 363 3.56 21.13 22.64
C CYS A 363 2.90 21.98 23.75
N ASP A 364 2.67 21.42 24.94
CA ASP A 364 1.80 22.01 25.98
C ASP A 364 2.50 22.09 27.36
N ASP A 365 3.83 21.93 27.39
CA ASP A 365 4.67 21.93 28.62
C ASP A 365 4.16 20.97 29.72
N TYR A 366 3.42 19.93 29.31
CA TYR A 366 2.55 19.18 30.20
C TYR A 366 3.29 18.06 30.94
N GLN A 367 3.17 17.94 32.27
CA GLN A 367 3.90 16.96 33.13
C GLN A 367 3.55 15.46 32.93
N ARG A 368 3.18 15.00 31.73
CA ARG A 368 2.80 13.60 31.46
C ARG A 368 3.95 12.65 31.16
N CYS A 369 5.19 13.11 31.22
CA CYS A 369 6.34 12.22 31.08
C CYS A 369 6.42 11.16 32.20
N ASP A 370 5.83 11.41 33.37
CA ASP A 370 5.75 10.42 34.44
C ASP A 370 4.81 9.25 34.08
N ASP A 371 3.77 9.48 33.26
CA ASP A 371 2.91 8.41 32.75
C ASP A 371 3.62 7.56 31.68
N LEU A 372 4.48 8.18 30.85
CA LEU A 372 5.36 7.47 29.91
C LEU A 372 6.39 6.61 30.65
N ARG A 373 6.98 7.14 31.74
CA ARG A 373 7.95 6.43 32.59
C ARG A 373 7.31 5.31 33.41
N GLY A 374 6.15 5.54 33.99
CA GLY A 374 5.47 4.60 34.88
C GLY A 374 4.88 3.37 34.16
N ASN A 375 4.55 3.51 32.87
CA ASN A 375 3.97 2.44 32.06
C ASN A 375 4.95 1.83 31.05
N ALA A 376 6.18 2.33 30.98
CA ALA A 376 7.20 1.75 30.12
C ALA A 376 7.72 0.43 30.71
N CYS A 377 8.06 -0.49 29.81
CA CYS A 377 8.77 -1.68 30.20
C CYS A 377 10.12 -1.32 30.78
N HIS A 378 10.33 -1.54 32.09
CA HIS A 378 11.60 -1.28 32.77
C HIS A 378 12.76 -2.02 32.08
N TRP A 379 13.44 -1.31 31.20
CA TRP A 379 14.55 -1.77 30.38
C TRP A 379 15.57 -0.63 30.36
N PRO A 380 16.81 -0.83 30.85
CA PRO A 380 17.73 0.29 31.06
C PRO A 380 17.97 1.19 29.84
N GLN A 381 18.00 0.60 28.64
CA GLN A 381 18.15 1.35 27.38
C GLN A 381 16.90 2.16 27.03
N LEU A 382 15.71 1.63 27.32
CA LEU A 382 14.45 2.31 27.08
C LEU A 382 14.22 3.41 28.13
N ASP A 383 14.54 3.12 29.39
CA ASP A 383 14.49 4.08 30.47
C ASP A 383 15.41 5.28 30.18
N HIS A 384 16.58 5.04 29.58
CA HIS A 384 17.46 6.10 29.10
C HIS A 384 16.84 6.92 27.97
N ILE A 385 16.28 6.28 26.92
CA ILE A 385 15.63 6.97 25.80
C ILE A 385 14.43 7.79 26.30
N ILE A 386 13.61 7.23 27.19
CA ILE A 386 12.48 7.93 27.81
C ILE A 386 13.00 9.08 28.68
N TYR A 387 14.07 8.86 29.44
CA TYR A 387 14.69 9.91 30.23
C TYR A 387 15.17 11.07 29.37
N GLU A 388 15.90 10.81 28.27
CA GLU A 388 16.34 11.83 27.31
C GLU A 388 15.18 12.52 26.60
N THR A 389 14.10 11.79 26.28
CA THR A 389 12.89 12.35 25.67
C THR A 389 12.15 13.29 26.64
N CYS A 390 12.25 13.00 27.94
CA CYS A 390 11.55 13.70 29.02
C CYS A 390 12.41 14.70 29.81
N GLN A 391 13.65 14.95 29.40
CA GLN A 391 14.43 16.04 29.96
C GLN A 391 13.91 17.35 29.36
N SER A 392 13.17 18.10 30.19
CA SER A 392 12.68 19.44 29.91
C SER A 392 13.82 20.34 29.42
N TYR A 393 13.61 20.99 28.28
CA TYR A 393 14.48 22.05 27.76
C TYR A 393 14.04 23.42 28.28
#